data_AF-A0AAU9L1A0-F1
#
_entry.id   AF-A0AAU9L1A0-F1
#
_cell.length_a   1.000
_cell.length_b   1.000
_cell.length_c   1.000
_cell.angle_alpha   90.00
_cell.angle_beta   90.00
_cell.angle_gamma   90.00
#
_symmetry.space_group_name_H-M   'P 1'
#
loop_
_entity.id
_entity.type
_entity.pdbx_description
1 polymer ?
#
loop_
_entity_poly.entity_id
_entity_poly.type
_entity_poly.pdbx_seq_one_letter_code
_entity_poly.pdbx_strand_id
1 'polypeptide(L)'
;MEPDLRSPLEVGQVMRQLQHLLRHLDVCDGNMEEGSMRCDLNHCGSFWRKSGGEEYDSIRNMMLAVEYEARWQIALTEKENGEAHRETRSFDAATGETKRMRSKEGATDYRFFPEPDLPPLVFTNSLRRSVTECQNPRSYTIQKLNVGERAWCSTLLRVNCDTRHSTVKYGSGWVLNDLFRHLKASNSDIFSCPVQAMELGAFMDLVQDGTISGKIAKDVLEVMSYDNTPKKTPLQIVIE
;
A
#
# COMPACT_ATOMS: atom_id res chain seq x y z
N MET A 1 -10.56 -14.49 -5.47
CA MET A 1 -9.52 -15.23 -4.72
C MET A 1 -10.17 -16.43 -4.08
N GLU A 2 -9.53 -17.58 -4.18
CA GLU A 2 -9.87 -18.72 -3.33
C GLU A 2 -9.49 -18.36 -1.87
N PRO A 3 -10.02 -19.06 -0.85
CA PRO A 3 -9.68 -18.79 0.54
C PRO A 3 -8.23 -19.24 0.83
N ASP A 4 -7.26 -18.48 0.34
CA ASP A 4 -5.83 -18.83 0.34
C ASP A 4 -5.05 -18.16 1.47
N LEU A 5 -5.61 -17.10 2.07
CA LEU A 5 -4.96 -16.35 3.14
C LEU A 5 -5.03 -17.16 4.45
N ARG A 6 -3.89 -17.25 5.15
CA ARG A 6 -3.71 -18.07 6.35
C ARG A 6 -3.24 -17.28 7.57
N SER A 7 -2.82 -16.03 7.39
CA SER A 7 -2.40 -15.18 8.51
C SER A 7 -2.88 -13.73 8.39
N PRO A 8 -3.04 -13.01 9.53
CA PRO A 8 -3.29 -11.58 9.50
C PRO A 8 -2.24 -10.81 8.69
N LEU A 9 -0.98 -11.25 8.75
CA LEU A 9 0.11 -10.62 8.01
C LEU A 9 -0.08 -10.73 6.49
N GLU A 10 -0.45 -11.91 6.00
CA GLU A 10 -0.75 -12.13 4.58
C GLU A 10 -1.92 -11.27 4.11
N VAL A 11 -3.00 -11.18 4.92
CA VAL A 11 -4.14 -10.29 4.65
C VAL A 11 -3.67 -8.85 4.48
N GLY A 12 -2.87 -8.35 5.44
CA GLY A 12 -2.33 -7.00 5.36
C GLY A 12 -1.39 -6.78 4.17
N GLN A 13 -0.61 -7.79 3.77
CA GLN A 13 0.27 -7.71 2.61
C GLN A 13 -0.51 -7.66 1.30
N VAL A 14 -1.53 -8.50 1.14
CA VAL A 14 -2.38 -8.50 -0.06
C VAL A 14 -3.12 -7.19 -0.21
N MET A 15 -3.68 -6.64 0.88
CA MET A 15 -4.36 -5.34 0.84
C MET A 15 -3.42 -4.21 0.46
N ARG A 16 -2.20 -4.17 1.01
CA ARG A 16 -1.19 -3.18 0.60
C ARG A 16 -0.81 -3.35 -0.87
N GLN A 17 -0.58 -4.58 -1.34
CA GLN A 17 -0.25 -4.82 -2.74
C GLN A 17 -1.38 -4.39 -3.67
N LEU A 18 -2.64 -4.64 -3.31
CA LEU A 18 -3.80 -4.18 -4.06
C LEU A 18 -3.88 -2.65 -4.08
N GLN A 19 -3.69 -1.99 -2.94
CA GLN A 19 -3.64 -0.53 -2.84
C GLN A 19 -2.53 0.04 -3.74
N HIS A 20 -1.33 -0.55 -3.70
CA HIS A 20 -0.22 -0.15 -4.56
C HIS A 20 -0.54 -0.33 -6.05
N LEU A 21 -1.17 -1.44 -6.43
CA LEU A 21 -1.57 -1.69 -7.80
C LEU A 21 -2.58 -0.66 -8.28
N LEU A 22 -3.64 -0.40 -7.51
CA LEU A 22 -4.68 0.56 -7.91
C LEU A 22 -4.16 1.99 -8.03
N ARG A 23 -3.26 2.40 -7.13
CA ARG A 23 -2.56 3.70 -7.22
C ARG A 23 -1.63 3.76 -8.43
N HIS A 24 -0.93 2.67 -8.72
CA HIS A 24 -0.04 2.61 -9.89
C HIS A 24 -0.81 2.71 -11.21
N LEU A 25 -2.02 2.13 -11.25
CA LEU A 25 -2.93 2.22 -12.38
C LEU A 25 -3.66 3.56 -12.48
N ASP A 26 -3.53 4.43 -11.47
CA ASP A 26 -4.24 5.71 -11.36
C ASP A 26 -5.77 5.58 -11.49
N VAL A 27 -6.32 4.47 -10.99
CA VAL A 27 -7.78 4.20 -11.02
C VAL A 27 -8.47 4.45 -9.69
N CYS A 28 -7.73 4.37 -8.58
CA CYS A 28 -8.24 4.57 -7.24
C CYS A 28 -7.08 4.93 -6.30
N ASP A 29 -7.30 5.92 -5.42
CA ASP A 29 -6.32 6.33 -4.39
C ASP A 29 -6.16 5.27 -3.28
N GLY A 30 -7.07 4.30 -3.19
CA GLY A 30 -7.03 3.20 -2.23
C GLY A 30 -7.03 3.60 -0.75
N ASN A 31 -7.49 4.80 -0.41
CA ASN A 31 -7.62 5.28 0.96
C ASN A 31 -8.81 4.61 1.70
N MET A 32 -8.50 3.86 2.75
CA MET A 32 -9.53 3.17 3.54
C MET A 32 -10.24 4.12 4.52
N GLU A 33 -9.58 5.18 4.99
CA GLU A 33 -10.18 6.14 5.94
C GLU A 33 -11.25 7.01 5.26
N GLU A 34 -11.06 7.33 3.98
CA GLU A 34 -12.04 8.07 3.15
C GLU A 34 -13.06 7.13 2.48
N GLY A 35 -12.92 5.82 2.67
CA GLY A 35 -13.84 4.81 2.14
C GLY A 35 -13.75 4.56 0.63
N SER A 36 -12.67 5.00 -0.02
CA SER A 36 -12.42 4.73 -1.45
C SER A 36 -11.95 3.29 -1.69
N MET A 37 -11.39 2.65 -0.67
CA MET A 37 -11.15 1.20 -0.63
C MET A 37 -11.87 0.58 0.57
N ARG A 38 -12.68 -0.44 0.28
CA ARG A 38 -13.50 -1.17 1.25
C ARG A 38 -13.19 -2.65 1.14
N CYS A 39 -13.23 -3.36 2.27
CA CYS A 39 -12.93 -4.78 2.28
C CYS A 39 -13.73 -5.49 3.37
N ASP A 40 -14.48 -6.51 2.96
CA ASP A 40 -15.14 -7.44 3.87
C ASP A 40 -14.26 -8.67 4.08
N LEU A 41 -13.96 -8.99 5.34
CA LEU A 41 -13.24 -10.20 5.69
C LEU A 41 -14.18 -11.39 5.82
N ASN A 42 -13.85 -12.49 5.17
CA ASN A 42 -14.53 -13.76 5.37
C ASN A 42 -13.58 -14.75 6.04
N HIS A 43 -13.87 -15.12 7.28
CA HIS A 43 -13.09 -16.11 8.02
C HIS A 43 -13.75 -17.49 7.88
N CYS A 44 -12.96 -18.49 7.51
CA CYS A 44 -13.38 -19.88 7.52
C CYS A 44 -12.40 -20.71 8.36
N GLY A 45 -12.90 -21.29 9.46
CA GLY A 45 -12.19 -22.36 10.17
C GLY A 45 -12.25 -23.69 9.41
N SER A 46 -11.60 -24.72 9.96
CA SER A 46 -11.60 -26.11 9.48
C SER A 46 -13.00 -26.72 9.33
N PHE A 47 -14.02 -26.10 9.93
CA PHE A 47 -15.42 -26.31 9.62
C PHE A 47 -15.94 -25.11 8.81
N TRP A 48 -16.21 -25.33 7.52
CA TRP A 48 -16.56 -24.37 6.47
C TRP A 48 -17.74 -23.42 6.76
N ARG A 49 -17.64 -22.55 7.76
CA ARG A 49 -18.69 -21.59 8.11
C ARG A 49 -18.10 -20.19 8.09
N LYS A 50 -18.59 -19.37 7.15
CA LYS A 50 -18.09 -18.03 6.85
C LYS A 50 -18.68 -17.01 7.83
N SER A 51 -17.90 -16.50 8.79
CA SER A 51 -18.24 -15.22 9.43
C SER A 51 -17.79 -14.09 8.51
N GLY A 52 -18.70 -13.15 8.24
CA GLY A 52 -18.40 -11.94 7.47
C GLY A 52 -18.15 -10.77 8.40
N GLY A 53 -17.02 -10.09 8.25
CA GLY A 53 -16.76 -8.80 8.87
C GLY A 53 -17.54 -7.68 8.19
N GLU A 54 -17.81 -6.59 8.92
CA GLU A 54 -18.14 -5.29 8.32
C GLU A 54 -16.92 -4.66 7.63
N GLU A 55 -17.19 -3.52 6.98
CA GLU A 55 -16.22 -2.67 6.32
C GLU A 55 -15.16 -2.18 7.33
N TYR A 56 -13.89 -2.49 7.07
CA TYR A 56 -12.78 -2.04 7.91
C TYR A 56 -12.21 -0.72 7.39
N ASP A 57 -12.04 0.26 8.28
CA ASP A 57 -11.49 1.59 7.92
C ASP A 57 -9.96 1.62 7.82
N SER A 58 -9.27 0.54 8.23
CA SER A 58 -7.82 0.45 8.09
C SER A 58 -7.30 -0.98 7.97
N ILE A 59 -6.18 -1.14 7.26
CA ILE A 59 -5.47 -2.43 7.15
C ILE A 59 -5.06 -2.94 8.54
N ARG A 60 -4.72 -2.05 9.47
CA ARG A 60 -4.35 -2.43 10.84
C ARG A 60 -5.55 -3.03 11.58
N ASN A 61 -6.71 -2.37 11.55
CA ASN A 61 -7.93 -2.86 12.20
C ASN A 61 -8.37 -4.20 11.60
N MET A 62 -8.26 -4.32 10.28
CA MET A 62 -8.48 -5.58 9.58
C MET A 62 -7.59 -6.71 10.11
N MET A 63 -6.27 -6.50 10.24
CA MET A 63 -5.36 -7.51 10.78
C MET A 63 -5.70 -7.89 12.22
N LEU A 64 -6.03 -6.92 13.07
CA LEU A 64 -6.43 -7.17 14.46
C LEU A 64 -7.73 -7.97 14.55
N ALA A 65 -8.70 -7.67 13.68
CA ALA A 65 -9.94 -8.40 13.60
C ALA A 65 -9.73 -9.86 13.17
N VAL A 66 -8.85 -10.13 12.21
CA VAL A 66 -8.47 -11.50 11.81
C VAL A 66 -7.89 -12.27 12.99
N GLU A 67 -6.98 -11.64 13.74
CA GLU A 67 -6.33 -12.28 14.88
C GLU A 67 -7.30 -12.55 16.04
N TYR A 68 -8.23 -11.62 16.29
CA TYR A 68 -9.28 -11.81 17.28
C TYR A 68 -10.24 -12.93 16.87
N GLU A 69 -10.76 -12.89 15.64
CA GLU A 69 -11.69 -13.90 15.11
C GLU A 69 -11.07 -15.30 15.11
N ALA A 70 -9.81 -15.43 14.70
CA ALA A 70 -9.12 -16.72 14.70
C ALA A 70 -9.05 -17.32 16.11
N ARG A 71 -8.65 -16.52 17.11
CA ARG A 71 -8.60 -16.96 18.52
C ARG A 71 -9.99 -17.28 19.08
N TRP A 72 -10.99 -16.46 18.74
CA TRP A 72 -12.36 -16.67 19.17
C TRP A 72 -12.94 -17.97 18.59
N GLN A 73 -12.73 -18.25 17.29
CA GLN A 73 -13.20 -19.47 16.65
C GLN A 73 -12.54 -20.74 17.23
N ILE A 74 -11.24 -20.67 17.53
CA ILE A 74 -10.52 -21.76 18.21
C ILE A 74 -11.14 -22.01 19.60
N ALA A 75 -11.28 -20.97 20.42
CA ALA A 75 -11.83 -21.08 21.77
C ALA A 75 -13.28 -21.59 21.78
N LEU A 76 -14.10 -21.19 20.80
CA LEU A 76 -15.47 -21.67 20.62
C LEU A 76 -15.49 -23.17 20.32
N THR A 77 -14.59 -23.63 19.44
CA THR A 77 -14.47 -25.03 19.03
C THR A 77 -13.94 -25.93 20.15
N GLU A 78 -13.10 -25.39 21.04
CA GLU A 78 -12.50 -26.15 22.16
C GLU A 78 -13.43 -26.26 23.38
N LYS A 79 -14.20 -25.21 23.72
CA LYS A 79 -15.04 -25.17 24.93
C LYS A 79 -16.40 -25.82 24.76
N GLU A 80 -16.96 -25.72 23.57
CA GLU A 80 -18.22 -26.33 23.21
C GLU A 80 -17.90 -27.23 22.01
N ASN A 81 -18.51 -28.41 21.88
CA ASN A 81 -18.69 -29.04 20.55
C ASN A 81 -19.64 -28.15 19.70
N GLY A 82 -19.35 -26.85 19.68
CA GLY A 82 -20.25 -25.76 19.42
C GLY A 82 -20.35 -25.58 17.93
N GLU A 83 -21.58 -25.62 17.45
CA GLU A 83 -21.85 -25.24 16.09
C GLU A 83 -21.62 -23.73 15.93
N ALA A 84 -20.47 -23.35 15.37
CA ALA A 84 -20.27 -21.97 14.94
C ALA A 84 -21.35 -21.63 13.90
N HIS A 85 -22.27 -20.71 14.21
CA HIS A 85 -23.29 -20.30 13.24
C HIS A 85 -22.71 -19.30 12.23
N ARG A 86 -23.35 -19.17 11.07
CA ARG A 86 -22.93 -18.17 10.07
C ARG A 86 -23.42 -16.79 10.51
N GLU A 87 -22.48 -15.90 10.80
CA GLU A 87 -22.80 -14.58 11.36
C GLU A 87 -22.10 -13.45 10.62
N THR A 88 -22.67 -12.25 10.69
CA THR A 88 -21.96 -11.01 10.39
C THR A 88 -21.52 -10.36 11.70
N ARG A 89 -20.25 -9.98 11.79
CA ARG A 89 -19.64 -9.41 12.99
C ARG A 89 -18.97 -8.08 12.63
N SER A 90 -19.08 -7.08 13.50
CA SER A 90 -18.37 -5.80 13.39
C SER A 90 -17.13 -5.82 14.27
N PHE A 91 -16.12 -5.02 13.95
CA PHE A 91 -14.92 -4.87 14.77
C PHE A 91 -14.92 -3.52 15.48
N ASP A 92 -14.76 -3.55 16.80
CA ASP A 92 -14.64 -2.35 17.63
C ASP A 92 -13.16 -2.04 17.85
N ALA A 93 -12.67 -0.96 17.23
CA ALA A 93 -11.26 -0.57 17.32
C ALA A 93 -10.85 -0.11 18.74
N ALA A 94 -11.80 0.33 19.58
CA ALA A 94 -11.50 0.78 20.93
C ALA A 94 -11.26 -0.40 21.87
N THR A 95 -12.06 -1.47 21.74
CA THR A 95 -11.90 -2.67 22.56
C THR A 95 -10.97 -3.71 21.93
N GLY A 96 -10.77 -3.65 20.61
CA GLY A 96 -10.04 -4.66 19.84
C GLY A 96 -10.81 -5.98 19.69
N GLU A 97 -12.14 -5.95 19.86
CA GLU A 97 -12.99 -7.12 19.87
C GLU A 97 -13.99 -7.10 18.71
N THR A 98 -14.43 -8.27 18.27
CA THR A 98 -15.55 -8.37 17.33
C THR A 98 -16.87 -8.58 18.05
N LYS A 99 -17.91 -7.88 17.59
CA LYS A 99 -19.27 -7.95 18.12
C LYS A 99 -20.20 -8.55 17.08
N ARG A 100 -21.10 -9.44 17.51
CA ARG A 100 -22.12 -10.03 16.65
C ARG A 100 -23.14 -8.96 16.27
N MET A 101 -23.37 -8.79 14.96
CA MET A 101 -24.37 -7.87 14.43
C MET A 101 -25.66 -8.61 14.06
N ARG A 102 -25.54 -9.59 13.16
CA ARG A 102 -26.70 -10.31 12.59
C ARG A 102 -26.39 -11.78 12.36
N SER A 103 -27.37 -12.66 12.62
CA SER A 103 -27.39 -14.03 12.13
C SER A 103 -27.74 -14.08 10.64
N LYS A 104 -26.99 -14.87 9.86
CA LYS A 104 -27.40 -15.22 8.49
C LYS A 104 -28.34 -16.41 8.57
N GLU A 105 -29.61 -16.15 8.86
CA GLU A 105 -30.69 -17.12 8.70
C GLU A 105 -30.97 -17.29 7.19
N GLY A 106 -30.38 -18.33 6.59
CA GLY A 106 -30.50 -18.62 5.16
C GLY A 106 -29.65 -17.73 4.24
N ALA A 107 -29.45 -18.18 3.00
CA ALA A 107 -28.89 -17.34 1.94
C ALA A 107 -30.00 -16.46 1.36
N THR A 108 -29.82 -15.15 1.37
CA THR A 108 -30.75 -14.22 0.72
C THR A 108 -30.76 -14.47 -0.78
N ASP A 109 -31.95 -14.73 -1.35
CA ASP A 109 -32.12 -14.85 -2.78
C ASP A 109 -32.13 -13.45 -3.41
N TYR A 110 -31.03 -13.10 -4.08
CA TYR A 110 -30.86 -11.84 -4.78
C TYR A 110 -31.65 -11.78 -6.10
N ARG A 111 -32.22 -12.91 -6.57
CA ARG A 111 -32.99 -13.00 -7.81
C ARG A 111 -32.26 -12.37 -9.00
N PHE A 112 -30.99 -12.75 -9.19
CA PHE A 112 -30.17 -12.21 -10.28
C PHE A 112 -30.82 -12.47 -11.65
N PHE A 113 -30.99 -11.42 -12.45
CA PHE A 113 -31.36 -11.49 -13.85
C PHE A 113 -30.55 -10.44 -14.65
N PRO A 114 -30.33 -10.64 -15.95
CA PRO A 114 -29.64 -9.65 -16.78
C PRO A 114 -30.41 -8.32 -16.79
N GLU A 115 -29.69 -7.22 -16.60
CA GLU A 115 -30.26 -5.87 -16.63
C GLU A 115 -30.86 -5.58 -18.02
N PRO A 116 -32.19 -5.43 -18.17
CA PRO A 116 -32.83 -5.23 -19.47
C PRO A 116 -32.46 -3.89 -20.12
N ASP A 117 -32.14 -2.86 -19.32
CA ASP A 117 -31.86 -1.51 -19.84
C ASP A 117 -30.41 -1.37 -20.33
N LEU A 118 -29.52 -2.30 -19.98
CA LEU A 118 -28.10 -2.27 -20.35
C LEU A 118 -27.78 -3.35 -21.39
N PRO A 119 -27.39 -3.00 -22.63
CA PRO A 119 -26.93 -3.99 -23.58
C PRO A 119 -25.64 -4.67 -23.08
N PRO A 120 -25.37 -5.92 -23.49
CA PRO A 120 -24.14 -6.61 -23.10
C PRO A 120 -22.88 -5.81 -23.49
N LEU A 121 -21.95 -5.69 -22.54
CA LEU A 121 -20.68 -5.01 -22.78
C LEU A 121 -19.77 -5.83 -23.70
N VAL A 122 -19.43 -5.28 -24.87
CA VAL A 122 -18.53 -5.92 -25.85
C VAL A 122 -17.14 -5.28 -25.79
N PHE A 123 -16.13 -6.05 -25.38
CA PHE A 123 -14.75 -5.57 -25.31
C PHE A 123 -14.05 -5.65 -26.68
N THR A 124 -13.54 -4.52 -27.17
CA THR A 124 -12.73 -4.46 -28.39
C THR A 124 -11.27 -4.86 -28.14
N ASN A 125 -10.57 -5.29 -29.20
CA ASN A 125 -9.16 -5.71 -29.11
C ASN A 125 -8.21 -4.56 -28.72
N SER A 126 -8.57 -3.30 -28.98
CA SER A 126 -7.80 -2.13 -28.57
C SER A 126 -7.77 -1.97 -27.05
N LEU A 127 -8.91 -2.19 -26.38
CA LEU A 127 -9.05 -2.11 -24.93
C LEU A 127 -8.27 -3.24 -24.20
N ARG A 128 -8.13 -4.41 -24.84
CA ARG A 128 -7.30 -5.51 -24.30
C ARG A 128 -5.80 -5.18 -24.35
N ARG A 129 -5.35 -4.47 -25.38
CA ARG A 129 -3.94 -4.09 -25.55
C ARG A 129 -3.49 -3.04 -24.54
N SER A 130 -4.31 -2.02 -24.26
CA SER A 130 -3.97 -0.97 -23.28
C SER A 130 -3.76 -1.53 -21.87
N VAL A 131 -4.53 -2.55 -21.48
CA VAL A 131 -4.35 -3.23 -20.18
C VAL A 131 -3.07 -4.07 -20.14
N THR A 132 -2.69 -4.70 -21.25
CA THR A 132 -1.51 -5.59 -21.32
C THR A 132 -0.20 -4.80 -21.29
N GLU A 133 -0.15 -3.60 -21.89
CA GLU A 133 1.01 -2.69 -21.78
C GLU A 133 1.21 -2.18 -20.35
N CYS A 134 0.13 -2.07 -19.57
CA CYS A 134 0.19 -1.73 -18.16
C CYS A 134 0.77 -2.86 -17.29
N GLN A 135 0.73 -4.11 -17.76
CA GLN A 135 1.38 -5.26 -17.13
C GLN A 135 2.88 -5.39 -17.48
N ASN A 136 3.46 -4.44 -18.22
CA ASN A 136 4.86 -4.52 -18.63
C ASN A 136 5.79 -4.51 -17.38
N PRO A 137 6.49 -5.61 -17.08
CA PRO A 137 7.01 -5.95 -15.75
C PRO A 137 8.23 -5.14 -15.28
N ARG A 138 8.53 -3.97 -15.86
CA ARG A 138 9.58 -3.10 -15.33
C ARG A 138 9.26 -2.61 -13.91
N SER A 139 7.97 -2.46 -13.57
CA SER A 139 7.48 -2.10 -12.22
C SER A 139 7.33 -3.32 -11.27
N TYR A 140 7.24 -4.55 -11.80
CA TYR A 140 7.12 -5.79 -10.99
C TYR A 140 8.46 -6.32 -10.45
N THR A 141 9.59 -5.62 -10.67
CA THR A 141 10.89 -5.96 -10.06
C THR A 141 10.87 -5.87 -8.52
N ILE A 142 9.81 -5.30 -7.94
CA ILE A 142 9.56 -5.29 -6.49
C ILE A 142 9.34 -6.72 -5.95
N GLN A 143 8.95 -7.69 -6.78
CA GLN A 143 8.60 -9.04 -6.35
C GLN A 143 9.80 -9.92 -5.93
N LYS A 144 11.05 -9.47 -6.13
CA LYS A 144 12.27 -10.18 -5.67
C LYS A 144 13.04 -9.49 -4.55
N LEU A 145 12.57 -8.34 -4.07
CA LEU A 145 13.19 -7.66 -2.94
C LEU A 145 12.23 -7.76 -1.77
N ASN A 146 12.65 -8.46 -0.70
CA ASN A 146 11.99 -8.46 0.60
C ASN A 146 11.47 -7.05 0.91
N VAL A 147 10.14 -6.91 0.92
CA VAL A 147 9.45 -5.63 0.80
C VAL A 147 9.52 -4.90 2.13
N GLY A 148 10.57 -4.08 2.27
CA GLY A 148 10.57 -2.89 3.11
C GLY A 148 10.55 -1.64 2.23
N GLU A 149 10.17 -0.50 2.78
CA GLU A 149 10.09 0.81 2.08
C GLU A 149 11.38 1.15 1.30
N ARG A 150 12.54 0.66 1.78
CA ARG A 150 13.87 0.73 1.12
C ARG A 150 13.93 0.10 -0.26
N ALA A 151 13.28 -1.03 -0.48
CA ALA A 151 13.23 -1.69 -1.78
C ALA A 151 12.44 -0.87 -2.82
N TRP A 152 11.38 -0.19 -2.37
CA TRP A 152 10.51 0.64 -3.21
C TRP A 152 11.23 1.89 -3.72
N CYS A 153 11.84 2.67 -2.83
CA CYS A 153 12.61 3.86 -3.24
C CYS A 153 13.80 3.50 -4.13
N SER A 154 14.45 2.38 -3.87
CA SER A 154 15.54 1.88 -4.73
C SER A 154 15.08 1.57 -6.16
N THR A 155 13.84 1.11 -6.33
CA THR A 155 13.28 0.78 -7.65
C THR A 155 12.80 2.04 -8.37
N LEU A 156 12.14 2.97 -7.67
CA LEU A 156 11.74 4.26 -8.21
C LEU A 156 12.94 5.10 -8.67
N LEU A 157 14.03 5.10 -7.91
CA LEU A 157 15.28 5.76 -8.30
C LEU A 157 15.83 5.14 -9.60
N ARG A 158 15.89 3.81 -9.72
CA ARG A 158 16.37 3.14 -10.94
C ARG A 158 15.58 3.46 -12.21
N VAL A 159 14.28 3.73 -12.07
CA VAL A 159 13.42 4.04 -13.21
C VAL A 159 13.62 5.50 -13.65
N ASN A 160 13.94 6.40 -12.72
CA ASN A 160 14.06 7.84 -12.97
C ASN A 160 15.50 8.34 -13.14
N CYS A 161 16.49 7.60 -12.66
CA CYS A 161 17.91 7.90 -12.86
C CYS A 161 18.63 6.62 -13.27
N ASP A 162 19.31 6.68 -14.42
CA ASP A 162 20.06 5.57 -15.04
C ASP A 162 21.35 5.29 -14.23
N THR A 163 21.18 4.86 -12.98
CA THR A 163 22.24 4.83 -11.96
C THR A 163 22.62 3.41 -11.57
N ARG A 164 23.90 3.24 -11.21
CA ARG A 164 24.48 1.96 -10.78
C ARG A 164 23.81 1.48 -9.49
N HIS A 165 23.76 0.14 -9.29
CA HIS A 165 23.08 -0.50 -8.15
C HIS A 165 23.58 -0.03 -6.76
N SER A 166 24.85 0.40 -6.65
CA SER A 166 25.42 0.95 -5.42
C SER A 166 24.86 2.34 -5.09
N THR A 167 24.75 3.22 -6.09
CA THR A 167 24.17 4.57 -5.98
C THR A 167 22.69 4.50 -5.63
N VAL A 168 22.00 3.45 -6.07
CA VAL A 168 20.58 3.20 -5.79
C VAL A 168 20.30 2.83 -4.32
N LYS A 169 21.14 1.99 -3.71
CA LYS A 169 21.00 1.64 -2.28
C LYS A 169 21.30 2.85 -1.39
N TYR A 170 22.39 3.55 -1.69
CA TYR A 170 22.76 4.78 -1.01
C TYR A 170 21.67 5.86 -1.19
N GLY A 171 21.24 6.01 -2.44
CA GLY A 171 20.00 6.60 -2.96
C GLY A 171 18.81 6.53 -2.04
N SER A 172 18.33 5.30 -1.88
CA SER A 172 17.12 5.00 -1.14
C SER A 172 17.18 5.45 0.32
N GLY A 173 18.37 5.51 0.92
CA GLY A 173 18.56 5.99 2.29
C GLY A 173 18.22 7.47 2.43
N TRP A 174 18.72 8.32 1.53
CA TRP A 174 18.45 9.76 1.54
C TRP A 174 17.00 10.08 1.23
N VAL A 175 16.40 9.37 0.27
CA VAL A 175 14.98 9.54 -0.06
C VAL A 175 14.10 9.17 1.15
N LEU A 176 14.29 7.98 1.73
CA LEU A 176 13.42 7.48 2.79
C LEU A 176 13.59 8.17 4.13
N ASN A 177 14.83 8.44 4.51
CA ASN A 177 15.09 8.92 5.85
C ASN A 177 15.01 10.44 5.94
N ASP A 178 15.43 11.16 4.89
CA ASP A 178 15.61 12.60 4.95
C ASP A 178 14.60 13.33 4.04
N LEU A 179 14.47 12.98 2.75
CA LEU A 179 13.47 13.63 1.87
C LEU A 179 12.03 13.42 2.38
N PHE A 180 11.65 12.17 2.67
CA PHE A 180 10.31 11.89 3.24
C PHE A 180 10.11 12.50 4.63
N ARG A 181 11.19 12.76 5.38
CA ARG A 181 11.09 13.51 6.66
C ARG A 181 10.68 14.96 6.40
N HIS A 182 11.27 15.62 5.40
CA HIS A 182 10.89 16.99 5.00
C HIS A 182 9.47 17.06 4.42
N LEU A 183 9.10 16.10 3.57
CA LEU A 183 7.74 16.00 3.03
C LEU A 183 6.71 15.83 4.15
N LYS A 184 6.98 14.95 5.12
CA LYS A 184 6.11 14.76 6.28
C LYS A 184 6.04 16.00 7.18
N ALA A 185 7.16 16.71 7.38
CA ALA A 185 7.19 17.94 8.17
C ALA A 185 6.41 19.09 7.51
N SER A 186 6.42 19.16 6.18
CA SER A 186 5.66 20.16 5.39
C SER A 186 4.25 19.71 5.02
N ASN A 187 3.83 18.50 5.42
CA ASN A 187 2.57 17.86 5.03
C ASN A 187 2.35 17.88 3.49
N SER A 188 3.45 17.76 2.74
CA SER A 188 3.48 17.75 1.27
C SER A 188 3.62 16.33 0.73
N ASP A 189 3.06 16.07 -0.45
CA ASP A 189 3.23 14.79 -1.15
C ASP A 189 4.48 14.81 -2.05
N ILE A 190 4.95 13.62 -2.44
CA ILE A 190 6.11 13.44 -3.33
C ILE A 190 5.92 14.13 -4.68
N PHE A 191 4.68 14.27 -5.16
CA PHE A 191 4.37 15.00 -6.40
C PHE A 191 4.47 16.52 -6.25
N SER A 192 4.32 17.04 -5.04
CA SER A 192 4.54 18.45 -4.70
C SER A 192 5.95 18.74 -4.20
N CYS A 193 6.85 17.74 -4.26
CA CYS A 193 8.22 17.88 -3.80
C CYS A 193 8.96 18.96 -4.62
N PRO A 194 9.54 19.97 -3.96
CA PRO A 194 10.27 21.03 -4.65
C PRO A 194 11.57 20.53 -5.28
N VAL A 195 12.14 19.43 -4.76
CA VAL A 195 13.37 18.81 -5.24
C VAL A 195 13.09 17.87 -6.39
N GLN A 196 13.66 18.16 -7.57
CA GLN A 196 13.54 17.32 -8.75
C GLN A 196 14.48 16.10 -8.69
N ALA A 197 14.13 15.02 -9.39
CA ALA A 197 14.94 13.80 -9.43
C ALA A 197 16.38 14.04 -9.94
N MET A 198 16.55 14.97 -10.89
CA MET A 198 17.87 15.33 -11.43
C MET A 198 18.73 16.09 -10.40
N GLU A 199 18.12 17.01 -9.64
CA GLU A 199 18.80 17.77 -8.59
C GLU A 199 19.19 16.86 -7.43
N LEU A 200 18.29 15.94 -7.05
CA LEU A 200 18.61 14.92 -6.06
C LEU A 200 19.77 14.05 -6.53
N GLY A 201 19.80 13.62 -7.80
CA GLY A 201 20.90 12.87 -8.38
C GLY A 201 22.25 13.58 -8.25
N ALA A 202 22.31 14.86 -8.66
CA ALA A 202 23.51 15.68 -8.53
C ALA A 202 23.94 15.87 -7.07
N PHE A 203 22.98 16.01 -6.14
CA PHE A 203 23.26 16.02 -4.71
C PHE A 203 23.91 14.71 -4.26
N MET A 204 23.39 13.55 -4.70
CA MET A 204 23.95 12.24 -4.32
C MET A 204 25.38 12.07 -4.81
N ASP A 205 25.69 12.56 -6.01
CA ASP A 205 27.02 12.50 -6.59
C ASP A 205 28.03 13.26 -5.73
N LEU A 206 27.68 14.46 -5.23
CA LEU A 206 28.52 15.28 -4.33
C LEU A 206 28.76 14.63 -2.96
N VAL A 207 27.81 13.83 -2.46
CA VAL A 207 28.02 13.09 -1.22
C VAL A 207 28.91 11.87 -1.49
N GLN A 208 28.72 11.21 -2.63
CA GLN A 208 29.45 9.99 -2.99
C GLN A 208 30.91 10.27 -3.36
N ASP A 209 31.20 11.39 -4.03
CA ASP A 209 32.56 11.80 -4.37
C ASP A 209 33.34 12.40 -3.18
N GLY A 210 32.66 12.61 -2.04
CA GLY A 210 33.24 13.12 -0.81
C GLY A 210 33.39 14.65 -0.75
N THR A 211 32.85 15.38 -1.74
CA THR A 211 32.84 16.85 -1.76
C THR A 211 32.11 17.41 -0.56
N ILE A 212 31.02 16.77 -0.14
CA ILE A 212 30.28 17.12 1.07
C ILE A 212 30.21 15.96 2.06
N SER A 213 30.38 16.29 3.34
CA SER A 213 30.15 15.35 4.43
C SER A 213 28.66 15.08 4.60
N GLY A 214 28.29 13.91 5.12
CA GLY A 214 26.89 13.56 5.39
C GLY A 214 26.16 14.51 6.35
N LYS A 215 26.90 15.31 7.14
CA LYS A 215 26.31 16.36 8.00
C LYS A 215 25.89 17.56 7.15
N ILE A 216 26.80 18.09 6.34
CA ILE A 216 26.56 19.20 5.42
C ILE A 216 25.46 18.84 4.42
N ALA A 217 25.44 17.58 3.96
CA ALA A 217 24.45 17.09 3.02
C ALA A 217 23.00 17.17 3.56
N LYS A 218 22.80 17.06 4.88
CA LYS A 218 21.46 17.25 5.47
C LYS A 218 21.03 18.71 5.41
N ASP A 219 21.95 19.62 5.73
CA ASP A 219 21.70 21.06 5.69
C ASP A 219 21.40 21.50 4.23
N VAL A 220 22.15 20.98 3.26
CA VAL A 220 21.92 21.23 1.82
C VAL A 220 20.55 20.70 1.38
N LEU A 221 20.18 19.48 1.76
CA LEU A 221 18.89 18.90 1.40
C LEU A 221 17.72 19.66 2.04
N GLU A 222 17.90 20.19 3.24
CA GLU A 222 16.93 21.06 3.92
C GLU A 222 16.72 22.36 3.16
N VAL A 223 17.79 23.04 2.74
CA VAL A 223 17.72 24.24 1.89
C VAL A 223 17.02 23.93 0.56
N MET A 224 17.37 22.82 -0.10
CA MET A 224 16.71 22.39 -1.33
C MET A 224 15.20 22.10 -1.13
N SER A 225 14.80 21.69 0.07
CA SER A 225 13.42 21.33 0.39
C SER A 225 12.54 22.52 0.78
N TYR A 226 13.11 23.60 1.34
CA TYR A 226 12.34 24.75 1.82
C TYR A 226 12.56 26.02 1.00
N ASP A 227 13.80 26.33 0.61
CA ASP A 227 14.19 27.55 -0.09
C ASP A 227 14.35 27.31 -1.59
N ASN A 228 13.27 26.96 -2.27
CA ASN A 228 13.28 26.75 -3.73
C ASN A 228 13.23 28.08 -4.52
N THR A 229 14.07 29.04 -4.15
CA THR A 229 14.26 30.33 -4.83
C THR A 229 15.73 30.53 -5.21
N PRO A 230 16.06 30.86 -6.46
CA PRO A 230 15.73 30.18 -7.71
C PRO A 230 16.68 28.99 -7.96
N LYS A 231 16.16 27.77 -8.19
CA LYS A 231 16.87 26.58 -8.74
C LYS A 231 18.39 26.53 -8.53
N LYS A 232 18.86 26.73 -7.29
CA LYS A 232 20.28 26.62 -7.00
C LYS A 232 20.64 25.15 -7.08
N THR A 233 21.66 24.83 -7.86
CA THR A 233 22.12 23.45 -7.92
C THR A 233 22.70 23.05 -6.56
N PRO A 234 22.71 21.75 -6.20
CA PRO A 234 23.32 21.29 -4.96
C PRO A 234 24.74 21.82 -4.76
N LEU A 235 25.51 21.94 -5.85
CA LEU A 235 26.86 22.49 -5.84
C LEU A 235 26.89 23.99 -5.50
N GLN A 236 25.92 24.78 -5.97
CA GLN A 236 25.83 26.21 -5.65
C GLN A 236 25.49 26.44 -4.18
N ILE A 237 24.65 25.59 -3.59
CA ILE A 237 24.29 25.68 -2.17
C ILE A 237 25.49 25.38 -1.27
N VAL A 238 26.39 24.49 -1.71
CA VAL A 238 27.59 24.11 -0.95
C VAL A 238 28.68 25.19 -0.98
N ILE A 239 28.69 26.03 -2.02
CA ILE A 239 29.71 27.06 -2.22
C ILE A 239 29.36 28.38 -1.49
N GLU A 240 28.08 28.58 -1.15
CA GLU A 240 27.59 29.72 -0.34
C GLU A 240 27.77 29.49 1.17
#